data_AF-A0A8S4QDK3-F1
#
_entry.id   AF-A0A8S4QDK3-F1
#
_cell.length_a   1.000
_cell.length_b   1.000
_cell.length_c   1.000
_cell.angle_alpha   90.00
_cell.angle_beta   90.00
_cell.angle_gamma   90.00
#
_symmetry.space_group_name_H-M   'P 1'
#
loop_
_entity.id
_entity.type
_entity.pdbx_description
1 polymer ?
#
loop_
_entity_poly.entity_id
_entity_poly.type
_entity_poly.pdbx_seq_one_letter_code
_entity_poly.pdbx_strand_id
1 'polypeptide(L)'
;MKHYLCDISYGTPANALKNVAFVDTRPAFLLPNCWSFYYSERLFLLKLLQYIIEFKNDVNYKYSKEFTKIIDDIGVGNLKTSLITQFEKVIFSTPPPRKIQSDFGSDSVRQEWAESNLKEQLVILQTLMLIANEYTFTESEFTDLFSLFKKHYFGKNQGYNDFLEEQHREACLRVMYMEVGLFTVILEYHKIKNVPAWIDKTKEIVETELTKLEPHAEHSLMLIVWMMLTLQ
;
A
#
# COMPACT_ATOMS: atom_id res chain seq x y z
N MET A 1 14.56 -7.03 -18.38
CA MET A 1 16.02 -7.22 -18.61
C MET A 1 16.77 -5.96 -19.05
N LYS A 2 16.13 -4.81 -19.36
CA LYS A 2 16.85 -3.56 -19.72
C LYS A 2 17.47 -2.80 -18.53
N HIS A 3 17.03 -3.07 -17.30
CA HIS A 3 17.47 -2.34 -16.09
C HIS A 3 18.40 -3.15 -15.17
N TYR A 4 18.78 -4.38 -15.54
CA TYR A 4 19.76 -5.19 -14.79
C TYR A 4 21.19 -4.62 -14.86
N LEU A 5 21.46 -3.74 -15.83
CA LEU A 5 22.80 -3.19 -16.08
C LEU A 5 23.22 -2.08 -15.10
N CYS A 6 22.37 -1.69 -14.14
CA CYS A 6 22.68 -0.60 -13.21
C CYS A 6 23.84 -0.91 -12.24
N ASP A 7 24.18 -2.18 -12.03
CA ASP A 7 25.30 -2.59 -11.17
C ASP A 7 26.61 -2.86 -11.94
N ILE A 8 26.63 -2.71 -13.28
CA ILE A 8 27.80 -3.06 -14.07
C ILE A 8 28.81 -1.90 -14.11
N SER A 9 29.73 -1.97 -13.14
CA SER A 9 31.15 -1.57 -13.25
C SER A 9 31.48 -0.08 -13.34
N TYR A 10 31.47 0.61 -12.20
CA TYR A 10 32.47 1.67 -11.98
C TYR A 10 33.76 1.01 -11.46
N GLY A 11 34.72 0.72 -12.36
CA GLY A 11 36.12 0.45 -12.00
C GLY A 11 36.62 -1.00 -11.96
N THR A 12 35.86 -1.99 -12.44
CA THR A 12 36.31 -3.40 -12.43
C THR A 12 37.31 -3.72 -13.57
N PRO A 13 38.46 -4.37 -13.31
CA PRO A 13 39.45 -4.69 -14.35
C PRO A 13 38.89 -5.59 -15.47
N ALA A 14 39.38 -5.43 -16.70
CA ALA A 14 38.87 -6.13 -17.90
C ALA A 14 38.77 -7.67 -17.78
N ASN A 15 39.65 -8.29 -16.99
CA ASN A 15 39.65 -9.74 -16.77
C ASN A 15 38.61 -10.21 -15.72
N ALA A 16 38.16 -9.30 -14.85
CA ALA A 16 37.08 -9.58 -13.89
C ALA A 16 35.71 -9.55 -14.58
N LEU A 17 35.55 -8.77 -15.66
CA LEU A 17 34.28 -8.60 -16.37
C LEU A 17 33.72 -9.92 -16.90
N LYS A 18 34.59 -10.83 -17.39
CA LYS A 18 34.18 -12.15 -17.90
C LYS A 18 33.67 -13.06 -16.78
N ASN A 19 34.29 -13.00 -15.60
CA ASN A 19 33.89 -13.79 -14.44
C ASN A 19 32.61 -13.23 -13.79
N VAL A 20 32.48 -11.89 -13.74
CA VAL A 20 31.28 -11.20 -13.28
C VAL A 20 30.11 -11.51 -14.21
N ALA A 21 30.26 -11.36 -15.53
CA ALA A 21 29.22 -11.73 -16.49
C ALA A 21 28.82 -13.22 -16.41
N PHE A 22 29.77 -14.12 -16.15
CA PHE A 22 29.49 -15.54 -15.98
C PHE A 22 28.76 -15.86 -14.65
N VAL A 23 29.01 -15.11 -13.57
CA VAL A 23 28.27 -15.24 -12.31
C VAL A 23 26.87 -14.62 -12.45
N ASP A 24 26.78 -13.46 -13.08
CA ASP A 24 25.55 -12.69 -13.26
C ASP A 24 24.50 -13.38 -14.13
N THR A 25 24.93 -14.30 -14.99
CA THR A 25 24.03 -15.10 -15.84
C THR A 25 23.51 -16.37 -15.15
N ARG A 26 24.04 -16.74 -13.97
CA ARG A 26 23.57 -17.93 -13.25
C ARG A 26 22.17 -17.70 -12.70
N PRO A 27 21.21 -18.64 -12.89
CA PRO A 27 19.85 -18.48 -12.38
C PRO A 27 19.77 -18.21 -10.87
N ALA A 28 20.61 -18.87 -10.08
CA ALA A 28 20.67 -18.69 -8.63
C ALA A 28 21.11 -17.29 -8.18
N PHE A 29 21.73 -16.49 -9.07
CA PHE A 29 22.10 -15.10 -8.81
C PHE A 29 21.13 -14.12 -9.49
N LEU A 30 20.80 -14.38 -10.75
CA LEU A 30 19.95 -13.51 -11.57
C LEU A 30 18.50 -13.46 -11.07
N LEU A 31 17.93 -14.60 -10.67
CA LEU A 31 16.52 -14.69 -10.27
C LEU A 31 16.23 -13.89 -8.98
N PRO A 32 17.01 -14.03 -7.87
CA PRO A 32 16.86 -13.18 -6.71
C PRO A 32 16.98 -11.68 -7.02
N ASN A 33 17.94 -11.30 -7.87
CA ASN A 33 18.14 -9.89 -8.23
C ASN A 33 16.98 -9.35 -9.07
N CYS A 34 16.48 -10.11 -10.04
CA CYS A 34 15.30 -9.73 -10.81
C CYS A 34 14.05 -9.61 -9.93
N TRP A 35 13.91 -10.49 -8.94
CA TRP A 35 12.82 -10.46 -7.97
C TRP A 35 12.88 -9.22 -7.08
N SER A 36 14.04 -8.94 -6.49
CA SER A 36 14.27 -7.74 -5.67
C SER A 36 14.04 -6.47 -6.48
N PHE A 37 14.55 -6.41 -7.72
CA PHE A 37 14.31 -5.30 -8.63
C PHE A 37 12.81 -5.11 -8.91
N TYR A 38 12.07 -6.19 -9.18
CA TYR A 38 10.64 -6.12 -9.44
C TYR A 38 9.86 -5.50 -8.29
N TYR A 39 10.08 -5.95 -7.05
CA TYR A 39 9.40 -5.37 -5.88
C TYR A 39 9.85 -3.95 -5.57
N SER A 40 11.14 -3.65 -5.81
CA SER A 40 11.68 -2.30 -5.65
C SER A 40 11.06 -1.31 -6.64
N GLU A 41 10.91 -1.69 -7.91
CA GLU A 41 10.28 -0.84 -8.93
C GLU A 41 8.80 -0.55 -8.62
N ARG A 42 8.05 -1.54 -8.15
CA ARG A 42 6.65 -1.34 -7.73
C ARG A 42 6.55 -0.28 -6.63
N LEU A 43 7.38 -0.42 -5.60
CA LEU A 43 7.43 0.55 -4.50
C LEU A 43 7.92 1.92 -4.97
N PHE A 44 8.90 1.96 -5.87
CA PHE A 44 9.41 3.20 -6.44
C PHE A 44 8.32 3.98 -7.18
N LEU A 45 7.53 3.30 -8.02
CA LEU A 45 6.41 3.94 -8.74
C LEU A 45 5.36 4.51 -7.80
N LEU A 46 5.00 3.79 -6.74
CA LEU A 46 4.05 4.29 -5.74
C LEU A 46 4.60 5.49 -4.95
N LYS A 47 5.88 5.44 -4.55
CA LYS A 47 6.53 6.56 -3.87
C LYS A 47 6.70 7.78 -4.78
N LEU A 48 6.98 7.56 -6.07
CA LEU A 48 7.00 8.63 -7.06
C LEU A 48 5.62 9.29 -7.17
N LEU A 49 4.55 8.51 -7.16
CA LEU A 49 3.19 9.05 -7.14
C LEU A 49 2.92 9.87 -5.86
N GLN A 50 3.33 9.40 -4.68
CA GLN A 50 3.23 10.17 -3.44
C GLN A 50 3.96 11.52 -3.56
N TYR A 51 5.19 11.48 -4.07
CA TYR A 51 6.00 12.66 -4.30
C TYR A 51 5.31 13.65 -5.26
N ILE A 52 4.71 13.17 -6.34
CA ILE A 52 3.94 14.01 -7.26
C ILE A 52 2.75 14.65 -6.54
N ILE A 53 1.98 13.87 -5.76
CA ILE A 53 0.79 14.36 -5.05
C ILE A 53 1.15 15.41 -3.99
N GLU A 54 2.23 15.20 -3.24
CA GLU A 54 2.69 16.09 -2.17
C GLU A 54 3.16 17.45 -2.72
N PHE A 55 3.96 17.44 -3.79
CA PHE A 55 4.57 18.67 -4.31
C PHE A 55 3.76 19.37 -5.42
N LYS A 56 2.64 18.81 -5.89
CA LYS A 56 1.83 19.44 -6.96
C LYS A 56 1.31 20.83 -6.60
N ASN A 57 1.07 21.09 -5.31
CA ASN A 57 0.52 22.36 -4.81
C ASN A 57 1.62 23.32 -4.29
N ASP A 58 2.90 22.91 -4.31
CA ASP A 58 4.00 23.73 -3.84
C ASP A 58 4.44 24.72 -4.92
N VAL A 59 4.13 26.00 -4.69
CA VAL A 59 4.46 27.10 -5.61
C VAL A 59 5.99 27.26 -5.81
N ASN A 60 6.79 26.87 -4.82
CA ASN A 60 8.25 26.96 -4.88
C ASN A 60 8.89 25.76 -5.56
N TYR A 61 8.14 24.67 -5.76
CA TYR A 61 8.67 23.46 -6.34
C TYR A 61 8.79 23.56 -7.86
N LYS A 62 9.97 23.19 -8.37
CA LYS A 62 10.36 23.39 -9.78
C LYS A 62 9.39 22.74 -10.79
N TYR A 63 8.80 21.61 -10.44
CA TYR A 63 7.94 20.83 -11.34
C TYR A 63 6.47 20.78 -10.88
N SER A 64 6.03 21.73 -10.05
CA SER A 64 4.67 21.71 -9.50
C SER A 64 3.60 21.76 -10.60
N LYS A 65 3.79 22.60 -11.63
CA LYS A 65 2.86 22.70 -12.77
C LYS A 65 2.72 21.40 -13.55
N GLU A 66 3.84 20.71 -13.78
CA GLU A 66 3.86 19.41 -14.44
C GLU A 66 3.16 18.35 -13.58
N PHE A 67 3.38 18.39 -12.26
CA PHE A 67 2.73 17.48 -11.32
C PHE A 67 1.22 17.71 -11.25
N THR A 68 0.77 18.96 -11.17
CA THR A 68 -0.66 19.30 -11.24
C THR A 68 -1.26 18.76 -12.54
N LYS A 69 -0.61 19.02 -13.68
CA LYS A 69 -1.08 18.53 -14.97
C LYS A 69 -1.20 17.00 -15.02
N ILE A 70 -0.23 16.26 -14.49
CA ILE A 70 -0.29 14.79 -14.44
C ILE A 70 -1.52 14.32 -13.65
N ILE A 71 -1.79 14.93 -12.49
CA ILE A 71 -2.93 14.56 -11.65
C ILE A 71 -4.26 14.94 -12.32
N ASP A 72 -4.33 16.08 -12.99
CA ASP A 72 -5.50 16.53 -13.73
C ASP A 72 -5.79 15.62 -14.94
N ASP A 73 -4.76 15.24 -15.70
CA ASP A 73 -4.86 14.37 -16.87
C ASP A 73 -5.33 12.95 -16.48
N ILE A 74 -4.87 12.42 -15.35
CA ILE A 74 -5.31 11.11 -14.83
C ILE A 74 -6.72 11.21 -14.23
N GLY A 75 -6.99 12.29 -13.48
CA GLY A 75 -8.18 12.49 -12.68
C GLY A 75 -8.11 11.78 -11.33
N VAL A 76 -8.36 12.53 -10.26
CA VAL A 76 -8.28 12.03 -8.87
C VAL A 76 -9.25 10.86 -8.61
N GLY A 77 -10.43 10.86 -9.22
CA GLY A 77 -11.37 9.73 -9.13
C GLY A 77 -10.78 8.43 -9.66
N ASN A 78 -10.17 8.46 -10.85
CA ASN A 78 -9.49 7.30 -11.43
C ASN A 78 -8.30 6.85 -10.58
N LEU A 79 -7.59 7.81 -9.98
CA LEU A 79 -6.47 7.53 -9.08
C LEU A 79 -6.93 6.78 -7.84
N LYS A 80 -8.01 7.24 -7.19
CA LYS A 80 -8.64 6.53 -6.05
C LYS A 80 -9.04 5.11 -6.44
N THR A 81 -9.79 4.94 -7.51
CA THR A 81 -10.22 3.61 -8.00
C THR A 81 -9.04 2.68 -8.27
N SER A 82 -7.99 3.21 -8.92
CA SER A 82 -6.77 2.45 -9.23
C SER A 82 -6.03 2.01 -7.96
N LEU A 83 -5.87 2.91 -6.99
CA LEU A 83 -5.19 2.61 -5.72
C LEU A 83 -6.00 1.62 -4.87
N ILE A 84 -7.32 1.76 -4.78
CA ILE A 84 -8.20 0.80 -4.08
C ILE A 84 -8.11 -0.58 -4.73
N THR A 85 -8.14 -0.65 -6.05
CA THR A 85 -8.00 -1.91 -6.80
C THR A 85 -6.62 -2.55 -6.59
N GLN A 86 -5.56 -1.74 -6.56
CA GLN A 86 -4.21 -2.22 -6.27
C GLN A 86 -4.12 -2.75 -4.83
N PHE A 87 -4.68 -2.02 -3.87
CA PHE A 87 -4.73 -2.44 -2.48
C PHE A 87 -5.42 -3.79 -2.32
N GLU A 88 -6.59 -3.96 -2.94
CA GLU A 88 -7.31 -5.24 -2.98
C GLU A 88 -6.43 -6.37 -3.53
N LYS A 89 -5.76 -6.15 -4.66
CA LYS A 89 -4.87 -7.15 -5.26
C LYS A 89 -3.71 -7.52 -4.34
N VAL A 90 -3.13 -6.55 -3.63
CA VAL A 90 -2.01 -6.80 -2.71
C VAL A 90 -2.47 -7.61 -1.50
N ILE A 91 -3.63 -7.29 -0.91
CA ILE A 91 -4.24 -8.05 0.19
C ILE A 91 -4.46 -9.52 -0.19
N PHE A 92 -5.01 -9.75 -1.38
CA PHE A 92 -5.35 -11.10 -1.87
C PHE A 92 -4.24 -11.78 -2.66
N SER A 93 -3.03 -11.21 -2.68
CA SER A 93 -1.90 -11.83 -3.36
C SER A 93 -1.48 -13.11 -2.65
N THR A 94 -1.28 -14.17 -3.42
CA THR A 94 -0.82 -15.44 -2.88
C THR A 94 0.70 -15.45 -2.71
N PRO A 95 1.21 -16.05 -1.62
CA PRO A 95 2.65 -16.20 -1.41
C PRO A 95 3.26 -17.09 -2.50
N PRO A 96 4.53 -16.87 -2.86
CA PRO A 96 5.18 -17.70 -3.86
C PRO A 96 5.27 -19.17 -3.40
N PRO A 97 5.26 -20.12 -4.35
CA PRO A 97 5.28 -21.55 -4.04
C PRO A 97 6.60 -21.94 -3.37
N ARG A 98 6.59 -22.95 -2.48
CA ARG A 98 7.80 -23.39 -1.74
C ARG A 98 8.99 -23.73 -2.64
N LYS A 99 8.74 -24.24 -3.84
CA LYS A 99 9.78 -24.55 -4.84
C LYS A 99 10.66 -23.34 -5.19
N ILE A 100 10.15 -22.12 -5.05
CA ILE A 100 10.93 -20.91 -5.33
C ILE A 100 12.19 -20.81 -4.46
N GLN A 101 12.17 -21.35 -3.24
CA GLN A 101 13.30 -21.30 -2.32
C GLN A 101 14.50 -22.09 -2.88
N SER A 102 14.25 -23.26 -3.48
CA SER A 102 15.31 -24.03 -4.13
C SER A 102 15.82 -23.35 -5.40
N ASP A 103 14.95 -22.70 -6.16
CA ASP A 103 15.32 -22.00 -7.40
C ASP A 103 16.19 -20.76 -7.11
N PHE A 104 15.98 -20.13 -5.95
CA PHE A 104 16.70 -18.95 -5.49
C PHE A 104 17.89 -19.30 -4.59
N GLY A 105 18.00 -20.55 -4.14
CA GLY A 105 18.99 -20.97 -3.14
C GLY A 105 18.85 -20.23 -1.81
N SER A 106 17.63 -19.79 -1.47
CA SER A 106 17.35 -19.02 -0.26
C SER A 106 16.03 -19.44 0.37
N ASP A 107 16.07 -19.70 1.69
CA ASP A 107 14.88 -20.03 2.46
C ASP A 107 14.07 -18.78 2.86
N SER A 108 14.65 -17.58 2.77
CA SER A 108 14.01 -16.31 3.17
C SER A 108 13.09 -15.70 2.11
N VAL A 109 13.06 -16.21 0.88
CA VAL A 109 12.32 -15.60 -0.26
C VAL A 109 10.85 -15.32 0.06
N ARG A 110 10.21 -16.24 0.80
CA ARG A 110 8.79 -16.09 1.16
C ARG A 110 8.58 -15.03 2.25
N GLN A 111 9.58 -14.82 3.10
CA GLN A 111 9.60 -13.75 4.09
C GLN A 111 9.83 -12.39 3.46
N GLU A 112 10.80 -12.29 2.57
CA GLU A 112 11.08 -11.06 1.80
C GLU A 112 9.88 -10.66 0.93
N TRP A 113 9.16 -11.64 0.39
CA TRP A 113 7.89 -11.41 -0.30
C TRP A 113 6.82 -10.84 0.64
N ALA A 114 6.64 -11.42 1.83
CA ALA A 114 5.67 -10.95 2.81
C ALA A 114 5.98 -9.52 3.25
N GLU A 115 7.25 -9.22 3.52
CA GLU A 115 7.71 -7.86 3.82
C GLU A 115 7.43 -6.88 2.67
N SER A 116 7.73 -7.29 1.43
CA SER A 116 7.45 -6.48 0.24
C SER A 116 5.96 -6.23 0.04
N ASN A 117 5.12 -7.23 0.30
CA ASN A 117 3.66 -7.12 0.23
C ASN A 117 3.14 -6.11 1.27
N LEU A 118 3.55 -6.24 2.53
CA LEU A 118 3.18 -5.32 3.61
C LEU A 118 3.67 -3.89 3.34
N LYS A 119 4.89 -3.72 2.82
CA LYS A 119 5.40 -2.40 2.39
C LYS A 119 4.54 -1.79 1.29
N GLU A 120 4.10 -2.60 0.33
CA GLU A 120 3.25 -2.11 -0.75
C GLU A 120 1.87 -1.68 -0.24
N GLN A 121 1.25 -2.47 0.66
CA GLN A 121 0.01 -2.10 1.36
C GLN A 121 0.16 -0.73 2.05
N LEU A 122 1.24 -0.55 2.81
CA LEU A 122 1.51 0.70 3.53
C LEU A 122 1.63 1.90 2.60
N VAL A 123 2.40 1.80 1.52
CA VAL A 123 2.60 2.93 0.59
C VAL A 123 1.28 3.27 -0.12
N ILE A 124 0.47 2.27 -0.49
CA ILE A 124 -0.85 2.53 -1.08
C ILE A 124 -1.76 3.27 -0.08
N LEU A 125 -1.84 2.80 1.17
CA LEU A 125 -2.64 3.44 2.22
C LEU A 125 -2.18 4.87 2.51
N GLN A 126 -0.87 5.10 2.56
CA GLN A 126 -0.29 6.44 2.70
C GLN A 126 -0.64 7.35 1.52
N THR A 127 -0.64 6.81 0.30
CA THR A 127 -1.04 7.56 -0.90
C THR A 127 -2.52 7.93 -0.84
N LEU A 128 -3.38 6.99 -0.45
CA LEU A 128 -4.81 7.24 -0.24
C LEU A 128 -5.05 8.28 0.86
N MET A 129 -4.26 8.25 1.94
CA MET A 129 -4.30 9.27 3.01
C MET A 129 -3.97 10.67 2.49
N LEU A 130 -2.90 10.82 1.68
CA LEU A 130 -2.56 12.10 1.06
C LEU A 130 -3.71 12.62 0.20
N ILE A 131 -4.36 11.74 -0.57
CA ILE A 131 -5.53 12.09 -1.36
C ILE A 131 -6.71 12.48 -0.46
N ALA A 132 -6.99 11.74 0.63
CA ALA A 132 -8.09 12.01 1.55
C ALA A 132 -7.95 13.33 2.33
N ASN A 133 -6.73 13.83 2.48
CA ASN A 133 -6.49 15.14 3.07
C ASN A 133 -6.97 16.28 2.19
N GLU A 134 -6.85 16.15 0.87
CA GLU A 134 -7.21 17.20 -0.10
C GLU A 134 -8.57 17.00 -0.76
N TYR A 135 -9.01 15.74 -0.91
CA TYR A 135 -10.18 15.36 -1.68
C TYR A 135 -11.13 14.48 -0.86
N THR A 136 -12.43 14.63 -1.13
CA THR A 136 -13.48 13.87 -0.46
C THR A 136 -13.62 12.47 -1.07
N PHE A 137 -13.95 11.50 -0.24
CA PHE A 137 -14.36 10.15 -0.67
C PHE A 137 -15.89 10.05 -0.70
N THR A 138 -16.42 9.40 -1.73
CA THR A 138 -17.85 9.10 -1.81
C THR A 138 -18.22 7.96 -0.86
N GLU A 139 -19.51 7.79 -0.59
CA GLU A 139 -20.03 6.69 0.22
C GLU A 139 -19.62 5.32 -0.35
N SER A 140 -19.63 5.18 -1.68
CA SER A 140 -19.24 3.95 -2.36
C SER A 140 -17.74 3.67 -2.21
N GLU A 141 -16.88 4.66 -2.46
CA GLU A 141 -15.43 4.53 -2.33
C GLU A 141 -15.03 4.19 -0.89
N PHE A 142 -15.69 4.82 0.10
CA PHE A 142 -15.51 4.50 1.51
C PHE A 142 -15.95 3.06 1.82
N THR A 143 -17.13 2.65 1.34
CA THR A 143 -17.66 1.30 1.60
C THR A 143 -16.77 0.22 1.00
N ASP A 144 -16.21 0.44 -0.19
CA ASP A 144 -15.27 -0.46 -0.84
C ASP A 144 -14.00 -0.61 0.01
N LEU A 145 -13.39 0.52 0.41
CA LEU A 145 -12.20 0.52 1.28
C LEU A 145 -12.47 -0.15 2.62
N PHE A 146 -13.57 0.21 3.27
CA PHE A 146 -13.91 -0.33 4.58
C PHE A 146 -14.18 -1.83 4.54
N SER A 147 -14.79 -2.31 3.46
CA SER A 147 -14.95 -3.74 3.20
C SER A 147 -13.61 -4.44 3.05
N LEU A 148 -12.62 -3.82 2.40
CA LEU A 148 -11.27 -4.39 2.28
C LEU A 148 -10.60 -4.50 3.64
N PHE A 149 -10.61 -3.44 4.47
CA PHE A 149 -10.00 -3.48 5.81
C PHE A 149 -10.58 -4.63 6.65
N LYS A 150 -11.90 -4.81 6.59
CA LYS A 150 -12.61 -5.90 7.26
C LYS A 150 -12.20 -7.28 6.77
N LYS A 151 -12.00 -7.46 5.45
CA LYS A 151 -11.67 -8.77 4.86
C LYS A 151 -10.37 -9.36 5.41
N HIS A 152 -9.40 -8.54 5.79
CA HIS A 152 -8.12 -8.99 6.38
C HIS A 152 -7.92 -8.50 7.83
N TYR A 153 -9.03 -8.19 8.53
CA TYR A 153 -9.07 -7.83 9.96
C TYR A 153 -8.09 -6.70 10.32
N PHE A 154 -8.14 -5.61 9.56
CA PHE A 154 -7.32 -4.42 9.77
C PHE A 154 -5.82 -4.73 9.87
N GLY A 155 -5.33 -5.55 8.94
CA GLY A 155 -3.93 -5.96 8.87
C GLY A 155 -3.53 -7.17 9.73
N LYS A 156 -4.42 -7.67 10.60
CA LYS A 156 -4.13 -8.78 11.53
C LYS A 156 -4.24 -10.15 10.91
N ASN A 157 -5.04 -10.31 9.87
CA ASN A 157 -5.26 -11.59 9.22
C ASN A 157 -4.82 -11.53 7.76
N GLN A 158 -3.52 -11.64 7.54
CA GLN A 158 -2.98 -11.76 6.20
C GLN A 158 -3.21 -13.20 5.70
N GLY A 159 -3.52 -13.38 4.41
CA GLY A 159 -3.70 -14.71 3.80
C GLY A 159 -2.44 -15.61 3.81
N TYR A 160 -1.37 -15.14 4.44
CA TYR A 160 -0.06 -15.73 4.52
C TYR A 160 0.52 -15.64 5.96
N ASN A 161 -0.36 -15.56 6.97
CA ASN A 161 -0.01 -15.51 8.39
C ASN A 161 0.99 -16.59 8.83
N ASP A 162 0.96 -17.78 8.23
CA ASP A 162 1.89 -18.88 8.51
C ASP A 162 3.37 -18.53 8.28
N PHE A 163 3.65 -17.48 7.49
CA PHE A 163 5.02 -17.01 7.25
C PHE A 163 5.33 -15.77 8.10
N LEU A 164 4.33 -15.08 8.67
CA LEU A 164 4.60 -13.88 9.44
C LEU A 164 5.35 -14.20 10.74
N GLU A 165 6.64 -13.88 10.74
CA GLU A 165 7.49 -13.88 11.92
C GLU A 165 7.44 -12.54 12.68
N GLU A 166 8.04 -12.49 13.88
CA GLU A 166 8.05 -11.32 14.77
C GLU A 166 8.53 -10.04 14.06
N GLN A 167 9.47 -10.16 13.10
CA GLN A 167 9.97 -9.05 12.31
C GLN A 167 8.90 -8.32 11.48
N HIS A 168 7.79 -8.99 11.15
CA HIS A 168 6.69 -8.40 10.36
C HIS A 168 5.63 -7.75 11.23
N ARG A 169 5.64 -8.01 12.54
CA ARG A 169 4.59 -7.56 13.47
C ARG A 169 4.42 -6.04 13.45
N GLU A 170 5.52 -5.30 13.41
CA GLU A 170 5.48 -3.84 13.34
C GLU A 170 4.85 -3.36 12.02
N ALA A 171 5.16 -4.01 10.89
CA ALA A 171 4.57 -3.65 9.61
C ALA A 171 3.06 -3.90 9.58
N CYS A 172 2.59 -5.02 10.13
CA CYS A 172 1.15 -5.28 10.28
C CYS A 172 0.45 -4.24 11.17
N LEU A 173 1.07 -3.84 12.27
CA LEU A 173 0.54 -2.76 13.13
C LEU A 173 0.47 -1.43 12.39
N ARG A 174 1.48 -1.09 11.59
CA ARG A 174 1.46 0.12 10.77
C ARG A 174 0.34 0.08 9.73
N VAL A 175 0.03 -1.07 9.14
CA VAL A 175 -1.11 -1.23 8.22
C VAL A 175 -2.40 -0.89 8.97
N MET A 176 -2.64 -1.54 10.12
CA MET A 176 -3.79 -1.26 10.98
C MET A 176 -3.92 0.24 11.30
N TYR A 177 -2.84 0.88 11.74
CA TYR A 177 -2.85 2.31 12.09
C TYR A 177 -3.17 3.18 10.88
N MET A 178 -2.64 2.86 9.69
CA MET A 178 -2.93 3.61 8.48
C MET A 178 -4.40 3.46 8.05
N GLU A 179 -5.00 2.28 8.19
CA GLU A 179 -6.40 2.04 7.86
C GLU A 179 -7.35 2.78 8.80
N VAL A 180 -7.08 2.72 10.11
CA VAL A 180 -7.84 3.46 11.13
C VAL A 180 -7.67 4.97 10.95
N GLY A 181 -6.46 5.42 10.62
CA GLY A 181 -6.20 6.82 10.30
C GLY A 181 -6.98 7.26 9.05
N LEU A 182 -6.98 6.44 8.01
CA LEU A 182 -7.68 6.76 6.75
C LEU A 182 -9.19 6.81 6.97
N PHE A 183 -9.74 5.87 7.74
CA PHE A 183 -11.13 5.93 8.22
C PHE A 183 -11.41 7.27 8.91
N THR A 184 -10.52 7.69 9.81
CA THR A 184 -10.69 8.95 10.56
C THR A 184 -10.72 10.18 9.66
N VAL A 185 -9.79 10.26 8.70
CA VAL A 185 -9.68 11.42 7.78
C VAL A 185 -10.85 11.48 6.80
N ILE A 186 -11.35 10.33 6.33
CA ILE A 186 -12.50 10.28 5.42
C ILE A 186 -13.78 10.75 6.14
N LEU A 187 -13.95 10.41 7.42
CA LEU A 187 -15.14 10.72 8.21
C LEU A 187 -15.15 12.15 8.79
N GLU A 188 -14.21 13.01 8.40
CA GLU A 188 -14.17 14.39 8.87
C GLU A 188 -15.39 15.18 8.38
N TYR A 189 -16.26 15.61 9.30
CA TYR A 189 -17.58 16.17 8.97
C TYR A 189 -17.54 17.37 8.02
N HIS A 190 -16.51 18.22 8.13
CA HIS A 190 -16.33 19.39 7.26
C HIS A 190 -16.18 19.03 5.78
N LYS A 191 -15.73 17.81 5.47
CA LYS A 191 -15.51 17.31 4.11
C LYS A 191 -16.79 16.68 3.53
N ILE A 192 -17.75 16.32 4.37
CA ILE A 192 -18.97 15.62 3.95
C ILE A 192 -20.08 16.65 3.68
N LYS A 193 -20.51 16.75 2.42
CA LYS A 193 -21.53 17.75 2.01
C LYS A 193 -22.91 17.54 2.64
N ASN A 194 -23.33 16.29 2.83
CA ASN A 194 -24.62 15.93 3.43
C ASN A 194 -24.41 14.76 4.40
N VAL A 195 -24.08 15.10 5.64
CA VAL A 195 -23.75 14.12 6.70
C VAL A 195 -24.90 13.14 6.95
N PRO A 196 -26.18 13.55 7.12
CA PRO A 196 -27.26 12.59 7.36
C PRO A 196 -27.41 11.55 6.25
N ALA A 197 -27.41 11.97 4.98
CA ALA A 197 -27.52 11.06 3.85
C ALA A 197 -26.30 10.14 3.70
N TRP A 198 -25.11 10.64 4.06
CA TRP A 198 -23.88 9.85 4.05
C TRP A 198 -23.93 8.76 5.12
N ILE A 199 -24.31 9.12 6.36
CA ILE A 199 -24.48 8.18 7.47
C ILE A 199 -25.52 7.12 7.12
N ASP A 200 -26.68 7.50 6.57
CA ASP A 200 -27.73 6.54 6.23
C ASP A 200 -27.27 5.45 5.26
N LYS A 201 -26.34 5.77 4.36
CA LYS A 201 -25.79 4.84 3.38
C LYS A 201 -24.64 3.97 3.92
N THR A 202 -23.94 4.42 4.96
CA THR A 202 -22.73 3.75 5.48
C THR A 202 -22.92 3.15 6.88
N LYS A 203 -23.98 3.51 7.61
CA LYS A 203 -24.21 3.08 8.99
C LYS A 203 -24.24 1.57 9.15
N GLU A 204 -24.89 0.85 8.24
CA GLU A 204 -25.06 -0.60 8.37
C GLU A 204 -23.70 -1.29 8.37
N ILE A 205 -22.80 -0.93 7.44
CA ILE A 205 -21.49 -1.57 7.35
C ILE A 205 -20.58 -1.19 8.51
N VAL A 206 -20.63 0.07 8.97
CA VAL A 206 -19.80 0.58 10.06
C VAL A 206 -20.27 0.05 11.41
N GLU A 207 -21.53 0.23 11.75
CA GLU A 207 -22.08 -0.18 13.05
C GLU A 207 -22.04 -1.70 13.22
N THR A 208 -22.27 -2.49 12.17
CA THR A 208 -22.10 -3.94 12.22
C THR A 208 -20.66 -4.34 12.56
N GLU A 209 -19.67 -3.58 12.09
CA GLU A 209 -18.27 -3.84 12.45
C GLU A 209 -17.95 -3.43 13.88
N LEU A 210 -18.44 -2.27 14.30
CA LEU A 210 -18.14 -1.67 15.60
C LEU A 210 -18.90 -2.30 16.77
N THR A 211 -19.98 -3.03 16.51
CA THR A 211 -20.81 -3.74 17.52
C THR A 211 -20.44 -5.20 17.69
N LYS A 212 -19.33 -5.66 17.09
CA LYS A 212 -18.81 -7.01 17.32
C LYS A 212 -18.52 -7.23 18.81
N LEU A 213 -18.83 -8.44 19.29
CA LEU A 213 -18.75 -8.82 20.71
C LEU A 213 -17.34 -8.72 21.30
N GLU A 214 -16.30 -8.89 20.47
CA GLU A 214 -14.92 -8.76 20.90
C GLU A 214 -14.36 -7.41 20.43
N PRO A 215 -14.19 -6.42 21.33
CA PRO A 215 -13.63 -5.13 20.95
C PRO A 215 -12.15 -5.30 20.66
N HIS A 216 -11.74 -4.90 19.47
CA HIS A 216 -10.36 -4.87 19.05
C HIS A 216 -9.75 -3.46 19.20
N ALA A 217 -8.43 -3.36 19.20
CA ALA A 217 -7.71 -2.09 19.45
C ALA A 217 -8.12 -0.96 18.48
N GLU A 218 -8.32 -1.29 17.20
CA GLU A 218 -8.78 -0.41 16.13
C GLU A 218 -10.18 0.15 16.38
N HIS A 219 -11.07 -0.62 16.99
CA HIS A 219 -12.46 -0.23 17.18
C HIS A 219 -12.60 0.96 18.11
N SER A 220 -11.67 1.15 19.06
CA SER A 220 -11.76 2.24 20.05
C SER A 220 -11.77 3.62 19.41
N LEU A 221 -10.81 3.92 18.52
CA LEU A 221 -10.75 5.20 17.84
C LEU A 221 -11.88 5.33 16.80
N MET A 222 -12.19 4.26 16.08
CA MET A 222 -13.25 4.26 15.08
C MET A 222 -14.63 4.53 15.69
N LEU A 223 -14.93 3.95 16.85
CA LEU A 223 -16.14 4.23 17.63
C LEU A 223 -16.25 5.70 17.99
N ILE A 224 -15.17 6.29 18.53
CA ILE A 224 -15.16 7.71 18.90
C ILE A 224 -15.43 8.59 17.66
N VAL A 225 -14.74 8.32 16.55
CA VAL A 225 -14.94 9.07 15.30
C VAL A 225 -16.38 8.92 14.78
N TRP A 226 -16.92 7.70 14.78
CA TRP A 226 -18.29 7.43 14.35
C TRP A 226 -19.33 8.14 15.22
N MET A 227 -19.15 8.09 16.54
CA MET A 227 -20.02 8.81 17.48
C MET A 227 -19.95 10.32 17.27
N MET A 228 -18.76 10.88 17.08
CA MET A 228 -18.60 12.31 16.82
C MET A 228 -19.27 12.75 15.52
N LEU A 229 -19.24 11.91 14.48
CA LEU A 229 -19.90 12.19 13.20
C LEU A 229 -21.44 12.13 13.32
N THR A 230 -21.97 11.17 14.08
CA THR A 230 -23.42 10.98 14.26
C THR A 230 -24.07 12.00 15.21
N LEU A 231 -23.28 12.71 16.00
CA LEU A 231 -23.75 13.77 16.91
C LEU A 231 -23.85 15.16 16.27
N GLN A 232 -23.31 15.37 15.06
CA GLN A 232 -23.41 16.64 14.31
C GLN A 232 -24.77 16.79 13.64
#